data_AF-X1BQQ9-F1
#
_entry.id   AF-X1BQQ9-F1
#
_cell.length_a   1.000
_cell.length_b   1.000
_cell.length_c   1.000
_cell.angle_alpha   90.00
_cell.angle_beta   90.00
_cell.angle_gamma   90.00
#
_symmetry.space_group_name_H-M   'P 1'
#
loop_
_entity.id
_entity.type
_entity.pdbx_description
1 polymer ?
#
loop_
_entity_poly.entity_id
_entity_poly.type
_entity_poly.pdbx_seq_one_letter_code
_entity_poly.pdbx_strand_id
1 'polypeptide(L)'
;MLENLKGEVYKAHMNLGKNRLVMWTSGNVSARDPKTNLVVIKPSGVPYDKLSPDNLVVVDLNGKVIDGNLKPSVDMATHLYIYRHMPDVMSVIHTHSTYASAFAAE
;
A
#
# COMPACT_ATOMS: atom_id res chain seq x y z
N MET A 1 -14.70 -6.02 -2.68
CA MET A 1 -13.91 -7.27 -2.88
C MET A 1 -12.77 -7.31 -1.86
N LEU A 2 -12.36 -8.50 -1.38
CA LEU A 2 -11.23 -8.67 -0.42
C LEU A 2 -11.35 -7.82 0.87
N GLU A 3 -12.55 -7.73 1.46
CA GLU A 3 -12.84 -6.79 2.58
C GLU A 3 -11.93 -6.95 3.79
N ASN A 4 -11.60 -8.20 4.17
CA ASN A 4 -10.70 -8.45 5.29
C ASN A 4 -9.30 -7.88 5.03
N LEU A 5 -8.75 -8.11 3.83
CA LEU A 5 -7.43 -7.62 3.44
C LEU A 5 -7.41 -6.09 3.32
N LYS A 6 -8.48 -5.48 2.80
CA LYS A 6 -8.69 -4.03 2.83
C LYS A 6 -8.64 -3.49 4.26
N GLY A 7 -9.33 -4.15 5.19
CA GLY A 7 -9.29 -3.79 6.61
C GLY A 7 -7.89 -3.87 7.23
N GLU A 8 -7.11 -4.90 6.89
CA GLU A 8 -5.73 -5.06 7.36
C GLU A 8 -4.78 -4.00 6.81
N VAL A 9 -4.82 -3.75 5.49
CA VAL A 9 -4.02 -2.72 4.82
C VAL A 9 -4.36 -1.34 5.38
N TYR A 10 -5.64 -1.04 5.61
CA TYR A 10 -6.08 0.20 6.24
C TYR A 10 -5.49 0.37 7.64
N LYS A 11 -5.62 -0.65 8.51
CA LYS A 11 -5.07 -0.62 9.87
C LYS A 11 -3.55 -0.42 9.87
N ALA A 12 -2.84 -1.15 9.00
CA ALA A 12 -1.39 -1.01 8.85
C ALA A 12 -1.00 0.40 8.40
N HIS A 13 -1.73 0.98 7.44
CA HIS A 13 -1.50 2.34 6.98
C HIS A 13 -1.72 3.36 8.11
N MET A 14 -2.79 3.23 8.91
CA MET A 14 -3.04 4.09 10.07
C MET A 14 -1.94 4.00 11.14
N ASN A 15 -1.34 2.83 11.32
CA ASN A 15 -0.22 2.67 12.24
C ASN A 15 1.04 3.44 11.79
N LEU A 16 1.24 3.70 10.50
CA LEU A 16 2.38 4.51 10.04
C LEU A 16 2.33 5.94 10.62
N GLY A 17 1.14 6.56 10.60
CA GLY A 17 0.94 7.90 11.18
C GLY A 17 1.10 7.89 12.69
N LYS A 18 0.50 6.91 13.38
CA LYS A 18 0.63 6.76 14.84
C LYS A 18 2.07 6.59 15.31
N ASN A 19 2.89 5.89 14.53
CA ASN A 19 4.30 5.64 14.85
C ASN A 19 5.26 6.69 14.26
N ARG A 20 4.75 7.80 13.70
CA ARG A 20 5.55 8.91 13.14
C ARG A 20 6.54 8.45 12.05
N LEU A 21 6.15 7.44 11.26
CA LEU A 21 6.96 6.91 10.16
C LEU A 21 6.74 7.65 8.82
N VAL A 22 5.73 8.53 8.78
CA VAL A 22 5.29 9.27 7.60
C VAL A 22 4.85 10.69 7.99
N MET A 23 4.90 11.60 7.02
CA MET A 23 4.31 12.95 7.12
C MET A 23 3.32 13.20 5.98
N TRP A 24 2.26 13.96 6.25
CA TRP A 24 1.24 14.33 5.26
C TRP A 24 0.61 13.11 4.57
N THR A 25 0.67 13.05 3.24
CA THR A 25 0.15 11.96 2.42
C THR A 25 1.22 10.94 2.01
N SER A 26 2.46 11.09 2.50
CA SER A 26 3.57 10.18 2.19
C SER A 26 3.35 8.78 2.76
N GLY A 27 4.12 7.84 2.22
CA GLY A 27 4.04 6.43 2.58
C GLY A 27 2.80 5.74 2.03
N ASN A 28 2.94 4.43 1.84
CA ASN A 28 1.87 3.59 1.37
C ASN A 28 2.09 2.15 1.82
N VAL A 29 0.98 1.43 1.88
CA VAL A 29 0.94 0.03 2.28
C VAL A 29 0.19 -0.73 1.21
N SER A 30 0.67 -1.94 0.93
CA SER A 30 -0.04 -2.92 0.14
C SER A 30 0.07 -4.31 0.75
N ALA A 31 -0.88 -5.17 0.42
CA ALA A 31 -0.81 -6.59 0.73
C ALA A 31 -1.37 -7.41 -0.42
N ARG A 32 -0.83 -8.61 -0.62
CA ARG A 32 -1.25 -9.57 -1.64
C ARG A 32 -2.13 -10.63 -1.01
N ASP A 33 -3.24 -10.97 -1.66
CA ASP A 33 -4.05 -12.12 -1.29
C ASP A 33 -3.39 -13.42 -1.81
N PRO A 34 -3.05 -14.39 -0.93
CA PRO A 34 -2.35 -15.61 -1.33
C PRO A 34 -3.18 -16.53 -2.24
N LYS A 35 -4.52 -16.40 -2.23
CA LYS A 35 -5.41 -17.27 -3.02
C LYS A 35 -5.55 -16.79 -4.46
N THR A 36 -5.63 -15.48 -4.67
CA THR A 36 -5.93 -14.87 -5.98
C THR A 36 -4.76 -14.11 -6.59
N ASN A 37 -3.67 -13.88 -5.83
CA ASN A 37 -2.55 -12.99 -6.19
C ASN A 37 -2.95 -11.53 -6.45
N LEU A 38 -4.19 -11.14 -6.11
CA LEU A 38 -4.62 -9.75 -6.19
C LEU A 38 -3.99 -8.95 -5.07
N VAL A 39 -3.68 -7.69 -5.35
CA VAL A 39 -2.99 -6.79 -4.45
C VAL A 39 -3.93 -5.66 -4.05
N VAL A 40 -4.09 -5.46 -2.75
CA VAL A 40 -4.76 -4.30 -2.18
C VAL A 40 -3.71 -3.22 -1.92
N ILE A 41 -3.95 -1.99 -2.37
CA ILE A 41 -3.03 -0.86 -2.21
C ILE A 41 -3.77 0.44 -1.90
N LYS A 42 -3.11 1.32 -1.15
CA LYS A 42 -3.56 2.70 -0.90
C LYS A 42 -3.84 3.45 -2.23
N PRO A 43 -4.93 4.23 -2.32
CA PRO A 43 -5.13 5.17 -3.41
C PRO A 43 -4.14 6.35 -3.34
N SER A 44 -3.83 6.93 -4.50
CA SER A 44 -2.97 8.11 -4.60
C SER A 44 -3.68 9.37 -4.09
N GLY A 45 -2.94 10.24 -3.40
CA GLY A 45 -3.39 11.58 -3.03
C GLY A 45 -4.49 11.65 -1.96
N VAL A 46 -4.89 10.53 -1.36
CA VAL A 46 -5.91 10.51 -0.29
C VAL A 46 -5.26 10.83 1.06
N PRO A 47 -5.70 11.89 1.76
CA PRO A 47 -5.28 12.20 3.13
C PRO A 47 -5.61 11.08 4.12
N TYR A 48 -4.82 10.95 5.18
CA TYR A 48 -4.96 9.91 6.21
C TYR A 48 -6.36 9.90 6.86
N ASP A 49 -6.91 11.08 7.14
CA ASP A 49 -8.24 11.28 7.74
C ASP A 49 -9.41 10.91 6.80
N LYS A 50 -9.15 10.84 5.50
CA LYS A 50 -10.13 10.46 4.47
C LYS A 50 -9.94 9.05 3.93
N LEU A 51 -8.89 8.34 4.37
CA LEU A 51 -8.68 6.95 3.99
C LEU A 51 -9.71 6.06 4.68
N SER A 52 -10.31 5.14 3.94
CA SER A 52 -11.22 4.12 4.47
C SER A 52 -10.93 2.78 3.78
N PRO A 53 -11.30 1.64 4.39
CA PRO A 53 -11.20 0.35 3.69
C PRO A 53 -11.88 0.38 2.32
N ASP A 54 -13.04 1.04 2.20
CA ASP A 54 -13.84 1.09 0.98
C ASP A 54 -13.14 1.79 -0.20
N ASN A 55 -12.24 2.74 0.10
CA ASN A 55 -11.53 3.51 -0.92
C ASN A 55 -10.13 2.97 -1.26
N LEU A 56 -9.75 1.81 -0.68
CA LEU A 56 -8.60 1.04 -1.12
C LEU A 56 -8.85 0.40 -2.49
N VAL A 57 -7.77 0.33 -3.28
CA VAL A 57 -7.81 -0.16 -4.66
C VAL A 57 -7.27 -1.59 -4.70
N VAL A 58 -7.93 -2.45 -5.46
CA VAL A 58 -7.48 -3.82 -5.75
C VAL A 58 -6.97 -3.87 -7.18
N VAL A 59 -5.77 -4.40 -7.37
CA VAL A 59 -5.12 -4.55 -8.67
C VAL A 59 -4.62 -5.97 -8.87
N ASP A 60 -4.44 -6.40 -10.12
CA ASP A 60 -3.69 -7.61 -10.43
C ASP A 60 -2.17 -7.35 -10.45
N LEU A 61 -1.37 -8.41 -10.62
CA LEU A 61 0.09 -8.31 -10.68
C LEU A 61 0.62 -7.54 -11.91
N ASN A 62 -0.23 -7.25 -12.89
CA ASN A 62 0.09 -6.41 -14.05
C ASN A 62 -0.28 -4.94 -13.84
N GLY A 63 -0.94 -4.61 -12.72
CA GLY A 63 -1.38 -3.26 -12.37
C GLY A 63 -2.73 -2.88 -12.94
N LYS A 64 -3.50 -3.84 -13.48
CA LYS A 64 -4.88 -3.58 -13.88
C LYS A 64 -5.75 -3.45 -12.63
N VAL A 65 -6.54 -2.39 -12.57
CA VAL A 65 -7.53 -2.20 -11.50
C VAL A 65 -8.66 -3.22 -11.66
N ILE A 66 -8.90 -3.99 -10.60
CA ILE A 66 -9.95 -5.01 -10.50
C ILE A 66 -11.13 -4.49 -9.68
N ASP A 67 -10.86 -3.72 -8.63
CA ASP A 67 -11.88 -3.11 -7.75
C ASP A 67 -11.39 -1.77 -7.20
N GLY A 68 -12.29 -0.79 -7.08
CA GLY A 68 -12.01 0.56 -6.59
C GLY A 68 -12.16 1.67 -7.64
N ASN A 69 -12.59 2.85 -7.19
CA ASN A 69 -12.90 4.01 -8.05
C ASN A 69 -11.81 5.09 -8.05
N LEU A 70 -10.76 4.90 -7.24
CA LEU A 70 -9.65 5.84 -7.12
C LEU A 70 -8.41 5.33 -7.86
N LYS A 71 -7.53 6.27 -8.22
CA LYS A 71 -6.24 5.91 -8.79
C LYS A 71 -5.37 5.21 -7.72
N PRO A 72 -4.73 4.07 -8.01
CA PRO A 72 -3.79 3.45 -7.08
C PRO A 72 -2.57 4.36 -6.85
N SER A 73 -1.82 4.08 -5.78
CA SER A 73 -0.57 4.78 -5.45
C SER A 73 0.38 4.87 -6.66
N VAL A 74 1.11 5.98 -6.76
CA VAL A 74 2.16 6.16 -7.79
C VAL A 74 3.29 5.13 -7.66
N ASP A 75 3.52 4.61 -6.45
CA ASP A 75 4.54 3.59 -6.16
C ASP A 75 4.06 2.15 -6.43
N MET A 76 2.85 1.98 -6.98
CA MET A 76 2.28 0.65 -7.26
C MET A 76 3.23 -0.21 -8.10
N ALA A 77 3.89 0.37 -9.10
CA ALA A 77 4.79 -0.38 -9.99
C ALA A 77 5.92 -1.09 -9.22
N THR A 78 6.49 -0.43 -8.21
CA THR A 78 7.53 -0.97 -7.33
C THR A 78 7.00 -2.11 -6.49
N HIS A 79 5.80 -1.95 -5.91
CA HIS A 79 5.16 -2.99 -5.10
C HIS A 79 4.89 -4.26 -5.92
N LEU A 80 4.32 -4.08 -7.12
CA LEU A 80 4.04 -5.18 -8.02
C LEU A 80 5.31 -5.85 -8.53
N TYR A 81 6.39 -5.09 -8.73
CA TYR A 81 7.69 -5.67 -9.07
C TYR A 81 8.18 -6.63 -7.99
N ILE A 82 8.12 -6.22 -6.72
CA ILE A 82 8.50 -7.08 -5.58
C ILE A 82 7.62 -8.33 -5.57
N TYR A 83 6.29 -8.20 -5.65
CA TYR A 83 5.40 -9.36 -5.61
C TYR A 83 5.61 -10.34 -6.77
N ARG A 84 6.00 -9.87 -7.96
CA ARG A 84 6.29 -10.73 -9.12
C ARG A 84 7.59 -11.51 -8.97
N HIS A 85 8.59 -10.97 -8.27
CA HIS A 85 9.94 -11.57 -8.19
C HIS A 85 10.25 -12.21 -6.84
N MET A 86 9.47 -11.89 -5.81
CA MET A 86 9.67 -12.40 -4.44
C MET A 86 8.36 -13.09 -3.99
N PRO A 87 8.16 -14.38 -4.33
CA PRO A 87 6.91 -15.09 -4.08
C PRO A 87 6.59 -15.26 -2.59
N ASP A 88 7.57 -15.12 -1.69
CA ASP A 88 7.35 -15.20 -0.23
C ASP A 88 6.88 -13.86 0.38
N VAL A 89 6.98 -12.75 -0.37
CA VAL A 89 6.58 -11.42 0.12
C VAL A 89 5.07 -11.26 -0.02
N MET A 90 4.41 -11.04 1.12
CA MET A 90 2.94 -10.90 1.20
C MET A 90 2.46 -9.47 1.46
N SER A 91 3.37 -8.59 1.89
CA SER A 91 3.07 -7.18 2.12
C SER A 91 4.29 -6.31 1.84
N VAL A 92 4.04 -5.07 1.44
CA VAL A 92 5.07 -4.05 1.20
C VAL A 92 4.63 -2.76 1.85
N ILE A 93 5.52 -2.18 2.64
CA ILE A 93 5.34 -0.91 3.34
C ILE A 93 6.43 0.03 2.88
N HIS A 94 6.03 1.14 2.25
CA HIS A 94 6.95 2.21 1.88
C HIS A 94 6.77 3.39 2.84
N THR A 95 7.88 3.89 3.39
CA THR A 95 7.91 5.02 4.33
C THR A 95 9.04 5.97 3.99
N HIS A 96 8.91 7.22 4.42
CA HIS A 96 10.02 8.18 4.47
C HIS A 96 10.38 8.46 5.94
N SER A 97 10.58 7.40 6.72
CA SER A 97 10.91 7.53 8.15
C SER A 97 12.28 8.17 8.34
N THR A 98 12.39 9.15 9.25
CA THR A 98 13.51 10.11 9.30
C THR A 98 14.89 9.46 9.28
N TYR A 99 15.14 8.47 10.16
CA TYR A 99 16.46 7.87 10.28
C TYR A 99 16.82 6.96 9.11
N ALA A 100 15.86 6.16 8.61
CA ALA A 100 16.10 5.30 7.45
C ALA A 100 16.31 6.14 6.17
N SER A 101 15.51 7.19 5.99
CA SER A 101 15.66 8.13 4.88
C SER A 101 16.97 8.90 4.93
N ALA A 102 17.44 9.30 6.12
CA ALA A 102 18.73 9.98 6.26
C ALA A 102 19.89 9.08 5.81
N PHE A 103 19.88 7.80 6.20
CA PHE A 103 20.87 6.83 5.76
C PHE A 103 20.79 6.53 4.25
N ALA A 104 19.59 6.47 3.68
CA ALA A 104 19.40 6.17 2.25
C ALA A 104 19.79 7.31 1.30
N ALA A 105 19.93 8.54 1.81
CA ALA A 105 20.29 9.72 1.02
C ALA A 105 21.81 9.96 0.94
N GLU A 106 22.60 9.22 1.74
CA GLU A 106 24.06 9.14 1.62
C GLU A 106 24.47 8.20 0.47
#